data_AF-A0A7S1MFR9-F1
#
_entry.id   AF-A0A7S1MFR9-F1
#
_cell.length_a   1.000
_cell.length_b   1.000
_cell.length_c   1.000
_cell.angle_alpha   90.00
_cell.angle_beta   90.00
_cell.angle_gamma   90.00
#
_symmetry.space_group_name_H-M   'P 1'
#
loop_
_entity.id
_entity.type
_entity.pdbx_description
1 polymer ?
#
loop_
_entity_poly.entity_id
_entity_poly.type
_entity_poly.pdbx_seq_one_letter_code
_entity_poly.pdbx_strand_id
1 'polypeptide(L)'
;DDDGDSYFWGIAPKDGDYFEVSFISRGVRPKSKWLKRLSASTGARDRPGDQLEKGILQVAQWLPFVESGQTKYRRMSRTLAHFINGAANVDPKALAEGPVVAVKVVCTEYQQKWVALTEISAEEDKPRAHPSPKEVQDALEEEQRRRPHRHH
;
A
#
# COMPACT_ATOMS: atom_id res chain seq x y z
N ASP A 1 -6.06 -33.70 -3.64
CA ASP A 1 -6.59 -32.33 -3.56
C ASP A 1 -5.40 -31.38 -3.58
N ASP A 2 -5.01 -31.04 -4.80
CA ASP A 2 -3.91 -30.12 -5.10
C ASP A 2 -4.56 -28.74 -5.24
N ASP A 3 -4.79 -28.09 -4.09
CA ASP A 3 -5.16 -26.68 -4.08
C ASP A 3 -3.96 -25.92 -4.64
N GLY A 4 -3.97 -25.66 -5.96
CA GLY A 4 -2.87 -25.01 -6.65
C GLY A 4 -2.53 -23.69 -5.97
N ASP A 5 -1.34 -23.63 -5.37
CA ASP A 5 -0.79 -22.43 -4.76
C ASP A 5 -0.90 -21.28 -5.78
N SER A 6 -1.74 -20.30 -5.48
CA SER A 6 -2.00 -19.15 -6.35
C SER A 6 -1.15 -17.98 -5.90
N TYR A 7 -0.11 -17.66 -6.68
CA TYR A 7 0.75 -16.51 -6.46
C TYR A 7 0.78 -15.59 -7.69
N PHE A 8 1.05 -14.30 -7.45
CA PHE A 8 1.31 -13.35 -8.53
C PHE A 8 2.80 -13.33 -8.86
N TRP A 9 3.14 -13.40 -10.14
CA TRP A 9 4.53 -13.40 -10.57
C TRP A 9 4.93 -12.12 -11.30
N GLY A 10 6.15 -11.67 -11.06
CA GLY A 10 6.84 -10.62 -11.81
C GLY A 10 8.15 -11.18 -12.39
N ILE A 11 8.34 -11.09 -13.70
CA ILE A 11 9.58 -11.50 -14.35
C ILE A 11 10.56 -10.34 -14.30
N ALA A 12 11.68 -10.54 -13.60
CA ALA A 12 12.80 -9.60 -13.51
C ALA A 12 12.34 -8.13 -13.28
N PRO A 13 11.65 -7.85 -12.16
CA PRO A 13 11.10 -6.53 -11.90
C PRO A 13 12.20 -5.48 -11.87
N LYS A 14 11.88 -4.33 -12.49
CA LYS A 14 12.76 -3.17 -12.59
C LYS A 14 12.52 -2.22 -11.44
N ASP A 15 13.44 -1.26 -11.29
CA ASP A 15 13.24 -0.15 -10.37
C ASP A 15 11.93 0.59 -10.70
N GLY A 16 11.11 0.80 -9.68
CA GLY A 16 9.81 1.44 -9.77
C GLY A 16 8.66 0.52 -10.16
N ASP A 17 8.91 -0.74 -10.55
CA ASP A 17 7.83 -1.72 -10.76
C ASP A 17 7.12 -1.98 -9.43
N TYR A 18 5.78 -2.10 -9.47
CA TYR A 18 5.00 -2.26 -8.26
C TYR A 18 3.74 -3.11 -8.45
N PHE A 19 3.29 -3.66 -7.32
CA PHE A 19 1.97 -4.25 -7.15
C PHE A 19 1.19 -3.42 -6.13
N GLU A 20 -0.04 -3.03 -6.44
CA GLU A 20 -0.88 -2.21 -5.56
C GLU A 20 -2.23 -2.86 -5.31
N VAL A 21 -2.64 -2.91 -4.04
CA VAL A 21 -3.99 -3.25 -3.61
C VAL A 21 -4.64 -2.00 -3.04
N SER A 22 -5.72 -1.56 -3.68
CA SER A 22 -6.48 -0.38 -3.28
C SER A 22 -7.87 -0.77 -2.78
N PHE A 23 -8.30 -0.20 -1.65
CA PHE A 23 -9.66 -0.39 -1.15
C PHE A 23 -10.63 0.49 -1.93
N ILE A 24 -11.43 -0.12 -2.81
CA ILE A 24 -12.41 0.59 -3.64
C ILE A 24 -13.85 0.33 -3.17
N SER A 25 -14.73 1.34 -3.30
CA SER A 25 -16.18 1.16 -3.21
C SER A 25 -16.80 1.21 -4.60
N ARG A 26 -17.89 0.46 -4.83
CA ARG A 26 -18.76 0.68 -6.00
C ARG A 26 -19.25 2.13 -5.95
N GLY A 27 -18.87 2.96 -6.92
CA GLY A 27 -19.21 4.39 -6.98
C GLY A 27 -18.10 5.41 -6.66
N VAL A 28 -16.84 5.14 -7.01
CA VAL A 28 -15.74 6.14 -7.22
C VAL A 28 -15.10 6.75 -5.96
N ARG A 29 -15.49 6.37 -4.74
CA ARG A 29 -14.81 6.87 -3.52
C ARG A 29 -13.78 5.87 -2.98
N PRO A 30 -12.51 6.29 -2.71
CA PRO A 30 -11.55 5.45 -2.01
C PRO A 30 -12.11 5.05 -0.65
N LYS A 31 -12.21 3.75 -0.39
CA LYS A 31 -12.45 3.26 0.97
C LYS A 31 -11.14 3.34 1.74
N SER A 32 -11.27 3.44 3.06
CA SER A 32 -10.12 3.33 3.94
C SER A 32 -10.47 2.44 5.12
N LYS A 33 -9.46 1.73 5.64
CA LYS A 33 -9.59 0.80 6.75
C LYS A 33 -8.51 1.09 7.79
N TRP A 34 -8.90 1.08 9.05
CA TRP A 34 -7.93 1.03 10.13
C TRP A 34 -7.36 -0.37 10.20
N LEU A 35 -6.03 -0.50 10.16
CA LEU A 35 -5.33 -1.78 10.22
C LEU A 35 -4.48 -1.81 11.49
N LYS A 36 -4.44 -2.96 12.16
CA LYS A 36 -3.53 -3.20 13.29
C LYS A 36 -2.33 -4.05 12.89
N ARG A 37 -2.43 -4.78 11.78
CA ARG A 37 -1.33 -5.57 11.21
C ARG A 37 -1.37 -5.47 9.68
N LEU A 38 -0.18 -5.40 9.10
CA LEU A 38 0.02 -5.47 7.66
C LEU A 38 1.38 -6.14 7.40
N SER A 39 1.38 -7.15 6.55
CA SER A 39 2.59 -7.79 6.06
C SER A 39 2.45 -8.20 4.60
N ALA A 40 3.59 -8.44 3.96
CA ALA A 40 3.67 -9.01 2.63
C ALA A 40 4.81 -10.02 2.56
N SER A 41 4.60 -11.09 1.79
CA SER A 41 5.53 -12.22 1.67
C SER A 41 5.75 -12.57 0.19
N THR A 42 6.99 -12.87 -0.14
CA THR A 42 7.46 -13.27 -1.47
C THR A 42 8.35 -14.50 -1.38
N GLY A 43 8.47 -15.23 -2.49
CA GLY A 43 9.13 -16.53 -2.55
C GLY A 43 8.15 -17.65 -2.23
N ALA A 44 7.71 -18.37 -3.28
CA ALA A 44 6.78 -19.49 -3.14
C ALA A 44 7.47 -20.71 -2.52
N ARG A 45 6.69 -21.65 -1.98
CA ARG A 45 7.22 -22.86 -1.33
C ARG A 45 8.05 -23.72 -2.30
N ASP A 46 7.60 -23.83 -3.53
CA ASP A 46 8.27 -24.53 -4.63
C ASP A 46 9.37 -23.69 -5.31
N ARG A 47 9.36 -22.36 -5.08
CA ARG A 47 10.34 -21.39 -5.62
C ARG A 47 10.80 -20.40 -4.55
N PRO A 48 11.52 -20.88 -3.52
CA PRO A 48 11.92 -20.02 -2.38
C PRO A 48 12.93 -18.94 -2.77
N GLY A 49 13.55 -19.05 -3.94
CA GLY A 49 14.47 -18.04 -4.50
C GLY A 49 13.77 -16.88 -5.23
N ASP A 50 12.48 -16.99 -5.55
CA ASP A 50 11.70 -15.95 -6.25
C ASP A 50 11.23 -14.86 -5.26
N GLN A 51 12.17 -14.36 -4.46
CA GLN A 51 11.95 -13.33 -3.44
C GLN A 51 12.21 -11.95 -4.01
N LEU A 52 11.48 -10.97 -3.45
CA LEU A 52 11.82 -9.57 -3.63
C LEU A 52 12.98 -9.22 -2.69
N GLU A 53 14.18 -9.08 -3.23
CA GLU A 53 15.40 -8.82 -2.45
C GLU A 53 15.55 -7.33 -2.09
N LYS A 54 15.18 -6.44 -3.02
CA LYS A 54 15.28 -4.99 -2.91
C LYS A 54 13.92 -4.36 -3.14
N GLY A 55 13.10 -4.39 -2.10
CA GLY A 55 11.76 -3.84 -2.15
C GLY A 55 11.30 -3.20 -0.87
N ILE A 56 10.24 -2.43 -1.00
CA ILE A 56 9.58 -1.73 0.09
C ILE A 56 8.07 -1.99 0.09
N LEU A 57 7.49 -1.95 1.27
CA LEU A 57 6.05 -1.95 1.47
C LEU A 57 5.62 -0.51 1.79
N GLN A 58 4.96 0.10 0.84
CA GLN A 58 4.37 1.43 0.96
C GLN A 58 2.88 1.33 1.30
N VAL A 59 2.41 2.29 2.08
CA VAL A 59 1.00 2.40 2.46
C VAL A 59 0.52 3.82 2.19
N ALA A 60 -0.59 3.93 1.47
CA ALA A 60 -1.29 5.20 1.30
C ALA A 60 -2.30 5.36 2.43
N GLN A 61 -2.21 6.44 3.20
CA GLN A 61 -3.10 6.75 4.33
C GLN A 61 -3.73 8.13 4.17
N TRP A 62 -4.91 8.31 4.76
CA TRP A 62 -5.44 9.64 5.05
C TRP A 62 -4.82 10.14 6.36
N LEU A 63 -3.94 11.13 6.27
CA LEU A 63 -3.29 11.72 7.45
C LEU A 63 -3.95 13.05 7.80
N PRO A 64 -4.34 13.27 9.07
CA PRO A 64 -4.89 14.53 9.51
C PRO A 64 -3.79 15.61 9.57
N PHE A 65 -4.17 16.84 9.27
CA PHE A 65 -3.37 18.04 9.50
C PHE A 65 -4.29 19.20 9.89
N VAL A 66 -3.75 20.20 10.58
CA VAL A 66 -4.53 21.39 10.98
C VAL A 66 -4.20 22.54 10.03
N GLU A 67 -5.24 23.14 9.46
CA GLU A 67 -5.14 24.34 8.65
C GLU A 67 -6.24 25.32 9.08
N SER A 68 -5.85 26.55 9.42
CA SER A 68 -6.79 27.60 9.86
C SER A 68 -7.72 27.16 11.02
N GLY A 69 -7.19 26.37 11.96
CA GLY A 69 -7.94 25.86 13.12
C GLY A 69 -8.90 24.71 12.82
N GLN A 70 -8.97 24.24 11.58
CA GLN A 70 -9.80 23.09 11.17
C GLN A 70 -8.91 21.87 10.87
N THR A 71 -9.36 20.68 11.26
CA THR A 71 -8.70 19.43 10.85
C THR A 71 -9.08 19.13 9.42
N LYS A 72 -8.08 18.94 8.56
CA LYS A 72 -8.21 18.49 7.19
C LYS A 72 -7.44 17.19 7.01
N TYR A 73 -7.67 16.50 5.90
CA TYR A 73 -6.99 15.25 5.60
C TYR A 73 -6.25 15.35 4.27
N ARG A 74 -5.08 14.71 4.21
CA ARG A 74 -4.32 14.57 2.97
C ARG A 74 -3.95 13.12 2.75
N ARG A 75 -4.00 12.68 1.50
CA ARG A 75 -3.53 11.34 1.13
C ARG A 75 -2.01 11.37 1.03
N MET A 76 -1.33 10.51 1.77
CA MET A 76 0.11 10.37 1.70
C MET A 76 0.51 8.91 1.59
N SER A 77 1.40 8.62 0.65
CA SER A 77 2.09 7.33 0.56
C SER A 77 3.36 7.38 1.39
N ARG A 78 3.56 6.38 2.24
CA ARG A 78 4.74 6.24 3.10
C ARG A 78 5.32 4.85 3.01
N THR A 79 6.64 4.75 2.99
CA THR A 79 7.34 3.49 3.21
C THR A 79 7.21 3.10 4.67
N LEU A 80 6.59 1.96 4.95
CA LEU A 80 6.39 1.48 6.32
C LEU A 80 7.19 0.22 6.65
N ALA A 81 7.70 -0.50 5.66
CA ALA A 81 8.62 -1.61 5.85
C ALA A 81 9.52 -1.82 4.62
N HIS A 82 10.65 -2.48 4.84
CA HIS A 82 11.52 -3.01 3.79
C HIS A 82 11.38 -4.53 3.73
N PHE A 83 11.54 -5.10 2.54
CA PHE A 83 11.62 -6.55 2.39
C PHE A 83 12.98 -7.05 2.91
N ILE A 84 12.94 -8.07 3.76
CA ILE A 84 14.10 -8.77 4.29
C ILE A 84 13.79 -10.26 4.17
N ASN A 85 14.62 -11.00 3.42
CA ASN A 85 14.44 -12.43 3.15
C ASN A 85 13.02 -12.76 2.63
N GLY A 86 12.56 -11.96 1.66
CA GLY A 86 11.26 -12.13 1.03
C GLY A 86 10.06 -11.64 1.84
N ALA A 87 10.22 -11.15 3.07
CA ALA A 87 9.11 -10.69 3.90
C ALA A 87 9.23 -9.22 4.31
N ALA A 88 8.09 -8.52 4.38
CA ALA A 88 7.99 -7.18 4.93
C ALA A 88 6.89 -7.14 5.99
N ASN A 89 7.22 -6.66 7.19
CA ASN A 89 6.29 -6.55 8.32
C ASN A 89 6.24 -5.10 8.79
N VAL A 90 5.04 -4.52 8.82
CA VAL A 90 4.86 -3.12 9.23
C VAL A 90 4.77 -3.00 10.74
N ASP A 91 5.43 -1.99 11.32
CA ASP A 91 5.23 -1.60 12.72
C ASP A 91 3.77 -1.14 12.93
N PRO A 92 3.00 -1.80 13.83
CA PRO A 92 1.62 -1.42 14.15
C PRO A 92 1.45 0.06 14.51
N LYS A 93 2.47 0.71 15.09
CA LYS A 93 2.42 2.13 15.43
C LYS A 93 2.31 3.02 14.20
N ALA A 94 2.97 2.67 13.11
CA ALA A 94 2.92 3.43 11.86
C ALA A 94 1.54 3.30 11.17
N LEU A 95 0.87 2.16 11.32
CA LEU A 95 -0.50 1.96 10.81
C LEU A 95 -1.54 2.77 11.61
N ALA A 96 -1.24 3.11 12.86
CA ALA A 96 -2.15 3.85 13.74
C ALA A 96 -2.25 5.36 13.42
N GLU A 97 -1.46 5.88 12.49
CA GLU A 97 -1.45 7.32 12.15
C GLU A 97 -2.61 7.76 11.26
N GLY A 98 -3.23 6.84 10.51
CA GLY A 98 -4.35 7.15 9.63
C GLY A 98 -4.95 5.90 8.99
N PRO A 99 -6.22 5.94 8.54
CA PRO A 99 -6.81 4.80 7.88
C PRO A 99 -6.16 4.57 6.52
N VAL A 100 -5.89 3.31 6.22
CA VAL A 100 -5.19 2.83 5.02
C VAL A 100 -6.13 2.80 3.84
N VAL A 101 -5.70 3.39 2.73
CA VAL A 101 -6.41 3.48 1.45
C VAL A 101 -5.89 2.44 0.46
N ALA A 102 -4.58 2.25 0.44
CA ALA A 102 -3.92 1.33 -0.47
C ALA A 102 -2.62 0.82 0.14
N VAL A 103 -2.20 -0.37 -0.30
CA VAL A 103 -0.93 -1.01 0.03
C VAL A 103 -0.20 -1.27 -1.27
N LYS A 104 1.09 -0.94 -1.32
CA LYS A 104 1.92 -1.09 -2.51
C LYS A 104 3.23 -1.80 -2.16
N VAL A 105 3.51 -2.89 -2.87
CA VAL A 105 4.82 -3.54 -2.90
C VAL A 105 5.61 -2.93 -4.05
N VAL A 106 6.74 -2.30 -3.78
CA VAL A 106 7.56 -1.61 -4.78
C VAL A 106 8.94 -2.25 -4.86
N CYS A 107 9.38 -2.54 -6.07
CA CYS A 107 10.76 -2.89 -6.37
C CYS A 107 11.60 -1.60 -6.43
N THR A 108 12.65 -1.48 -5.62
CA THR A 108 13.46 -0.26 -5.51
C THR A 108 14.78 -0.36 -6.27
N GLU A 109 15.13 -1.54 -6.74
CA GLU A 109 16.31 -1.79 -7.57
C GLU A 109 15.97 -2.91 -8.55
N TYR A 110 16.55 -2.87 -9.75
CA TYR A 110 16.39 -3.98 -10.70
C TYR A 110 16.90 -5.29 -10.11
N GLN A 111 16.13 -6.36 -10.26
CA GLN A 111 16.59 -7.73 -9.97
C GLN A 111 16.42 -8.64 -11.18
N GLN A 112 17.41 -9.50 -11.40
CA GLN A 112 17.42 -10.44 -12.52
C GLN A 112 16.49 -11.64 -12.30
N LYS A 113 16.26 -11.99 -11.03
CA LYS A 113 15.42 -13.12 -10.61
C LYS A 113 13.95 -12.75 -10.66
N TRP A 114 13.10 -13.76 -10.82
CA TRP A 114 11.65 -13.60 -10.72
C TRP A 114 11.25 -13.26 -9.28
N VAL A 115 10.04 -12.72 -9.14
CA VAL A 115 9.39 -12.54 -7.85
C VAL A 115 8.07 -13.26 -7.87
N ALA A 116 7.79 -14.05 -6.84
CA ALA A 116 6.47 -14.61 -6.56
C ALA A 116 5.91 -13.94 -5.32
N LEU A 117 4.91 -13.06 -5.47
CA LEU A 117 4.13 -12.51 -4.36
C LEU A 117 3.10 -13.54 -3.93
N THR A 118 3.30 -14.10 -2.74
CA THR A 118 2.46 -15.18 -2.21
C THR A 118 1.34 -14.65 -1.34
N GLU A 119 1.59 -13.58 -0.57
CA GLU A 119 0.62 -13.07 0.39
C GLU A 119 0.79 -11.55 0.61
N ILE A 120 -0.35 -10.87 0.72
CA ILE A 120 -0.48 -9.60 1.44
C ILE A 120 -1.54 -9.81 2.51
N SER A 121 -1.12 -9.78 3.77
CA SER A 121 -1.99 -10.03 4.91
C SER A 121 -2.28 -8.73 5.64
N ALA A 122 -3.56 -8.45 5.87
CA ALA A 122 -4.02 -7.25 6.57
C ALA A 122 -5.05 -7.63 7.61
N GLU A 123 -4.86 -7.17 8.84
CA GLU A 123 -5.83 -7.37 9.92
C GLU A 123 -6.47 -6.02 10.28
N GLU A 124 -7.79 -5.94 10.14
CA GLU A 124 -8.55 -4.75 10.49
C GLU A 124 -8.48 -4.48 12.00
N ASP A 125 -8.38 -3.20 12.34
CA ASP A 125 -8.50 -2.72 13.70
C ASP A 125 -9.91 -2.17 13.98
N LYS A 126 -10.17 -1.88 15.25
CA LYS A 126 -11.38 -1.19 15.69
C LYS A 126 -11.58 0.10 14.89
N PRO A 127 -12.82 0.43 14.48
CA PRO A 127 -13.12 1.71 13.85
C PRO A 127 -12.68 2.89 14.73
N ARG A 128 -12.02 3.87 14.12
CA ARG A 128 -11.66 5.17 14.73
C ARG A 128 -12.11 6.29 13.79
N ALA A 129 -11.93 7.53 14.22
CA ALA A 129 -12.20 8.70 13.37
C ALA A 129 -11.52 8.56 12.01
N HIS A 130 -12.25 8.80 10.93
CA HIS A 130 -11.76 8.75 9.56
C HIS A 130 -12.37 9.93 8.79
N PRO A 131 -11.77 10.39 7.69
CA PRO A 131 -12.35 11.48 6.92
C PRO A 131 -13.77 11.11 6.47
N SER A 132 -14.67 12.07 6.61
CA SER A 132 -16.00 12.02 6.03
C SER A 132 -15.91 12.00 4.50
N PRO A 133 -16.97 11.57 3.80
CA PRO A 133 -16.96 11.54 2.36
C PRO A 133 -16.76 12.91 1.69
N LYS A 134 -17.14 14.00 2.38
CA LYS A 134 -16.88 15.36 1.92
C LYS A 134 -15.40 15.73 2.06
N GLU A 135 -14.79 15.44 3.21
CA GLU A 135 -13.35 15.70 3.42
C GLU A 135 -12.47 14.90 2.44
N VAL A 136 -12.86 13.66 2.12
CA VAL A 136 -12.20 12.87 1.07
C VAL A 136 -12.31 13.58 -0.28
N GLN A 137 -13.50 14.06 -0.65
CA GLN A 137 -13.71 14.75 -1.92
C GLN A 137 -12.89 16.05 -2.00
N ASP A 138 -12.95 16.89 -0.97
CA ASP A 138 -12.22 18.15 -0.89
C ASP A 138 -10.71 17.90 -1.03
N ALA A 139 -10.18 16.86 -0.36
CA ALA A 139 -8.77 16.49 -0.42
C ALA A 139 -8.35 15.97 -1.81
N LEU A 140 -9.19 15.20 -2.49
CA LEU A 140 -8.92 14.70 -3.84
C LEU A 140 -8.94 15.83 -4.88
N GLU A 141 -9.88 16.77 -4.77
CA GLU A 141 -9.93 17.96 -5.63
C GLU A 141 -8.70 18.85 -5.44
N GLU A 142 -8.28 19.04 -4.20
CA GLU A 142 -7.05 19.79 -3.88
C GLU A 142 -5.80 19.09 -4.45
N GLU A 143 -5.72 17.77 -4.34
CA GLU A 143 -4.64 16.97 -4.95
C GLU A 143 -4.60 17.16 -6.48
N GLN A 144 -5.76 17.12 -7.14
CA GLN A 144 -5.87 17.34 -8.58
C GLN A 144 -5.45 18.76 -8.99
N ARG A 145 -5.84 19.79 -8.24
CA ARG A 145 -5.43 21.18 -8.48
C ARG A 145 -3.93 21.39 -8.33
N ARG A 146 -3.29 20.66 -7.41
CA ARG A 146 -1.84 20.76 -7.15
C ARG A 146 -0.99 19.99 -8.15
N ARG A 147 -1.55 19.04 -8.90
CA ARG A 147 -0.82 18.35 -9.98
C ARG A 147 -0.73 19.29 -11.18
N PRO A 148 0.46 19.78 -11.58
CA PRO A 148 0.58 20.54 -12.82
C PRO A 148 0.09 19.67 -13.98
N HIS A 149 -0.61 20.26 -14.95
CA HIS A 149 -0.92 19.60 -16.22
C HIS A 149 0.41 19.16 -16.85
N ARG A 150 0.77 17.88 -16.68
CA ARG A 150 1.76 17.23 -17.54
C ARG A 150 1.09 17.12 -18.91
N HIS A 151 1.29 18.13 -19.74
CA HIS A 151 1.15 17.98 -21.18
C HIS A 151 2.15 16.90 -21.60
N HIS A 152 1.63 15.74 -21.98
CA HIS A 152 2.31 14.79 -22.84
C HIS A 152 1.98 15.13 -24.28
#